data_AF-A0A660YDE4-F1
#
_entry.id   AF-A0A660YDE4-F1
#
_cell.length_a   1.000
_cell.length_b   1.000
_cell.length_c   1.000
_cell.angle_alpha   90.00
_cell.angle_beta   90.00
_cell.angle_gamma   90.00
#
_symmetry.space_group_name_H-M   'P 1'
#
loop_
_entity.id
_entity.type
_entity.pdbx_description
1 polymer ?
#
loop_
_entity_poly.entity_id
_entity_poly.type
_entity_poly.pdbx_seq_one_letter_code
_entity_poly.pdbx_strand_id
1 'polypeptide(L)'
;MSQLEQLIEVLMERLSKVAQAKTVVGDAMQVGEVTLIPVSKVSIGFGAGGGGREEKKGGSGTGGGMTVEPIAFIAIVKGKPHLLPLKKDREGMG
;
A
#
# COMPACT_ATOMS: atom_id res chain seq x y z
N MET A 1 15.93 5.02 30.82
CA MET A 1 14.77 4.78 29.96
C MET A 1 14.24 3.40 30.30
N SER A 2 12.93 3.29 30.54
CA SER A 2 12.30 2.03 30.92
C SER A 2 12.21 1.09 29.70
N GLN A 3 12.31 -0.23 29.91
CA GLN A 3 12.10 -1.23 28.84
C GLN A 3 10.72 -1.09 28.18
N LEU A 4 9.75 -0.52 28.89
CA LEU A 4 8.42 -0.21 28.41
C LEU A 4 8.41 0.92 27.36
N GLU A 5 9.22 1.96 27.55
CA GLU A 5 9.37 3.04 26.56
C GLU A 5 9.89 2.49 25.24
N GLN A 6 10.94 1.64 25.27
CA GLN A 6 11.51 1.02 24.08
C GLN A 6 10.51 0.12 23.34
N LEU A 7 9.69 -0.64 24.09
CA LEU A 7 8.66 -1.48 23.50
C LEU A 7 7.57 -0.65 22.82
N ILE A 8 7.11 0.43 23.46
CA ILE A 8 6.10 1.33 22.90
C ILE A 8 6.63 2.02 21.64
N GLU A 9 7.90 2.45 21.64
CA GLU A 9 8.55 3.05 20.48
C GLU A 9 8.58 2.10 19.28
N VAL A 10 9.03 0.86 19.49
CA VAL A 10 9.10 -0.17 18.43
C VAL A 10 7.71 -0.51 17.89
N LEU A 11 6.70 -0.55 18.76
CA LEU A 11 5.31 -0.80 18.35
C LEU A 11 4.76 0.37 17.53
N MET A 12 4.97 1.61 17.95
CA MET A 12 4.53 2.79 17.20
C MET A 12 5.24 2.91 15.84
N GLU A 13 6.53 2.60 15.78
CA GLU A 13 7.29 2.59 14.54
C GLU A 13 6.76 1.52 13.56
N ARG A 14 6.42 0.33 14.08
CA ARG A 14 5.80 -0.73 13.27
C ARG A 14 4.38 -0.38 12.84
N LEU A 15 3.54 0.18 13.72
CA LEU A 15 2.19 0.64 13.36
C LEU A 15 2.22 1.73 12.28
N SER A 16 3.16 2.67 12.39
CA SER A 16 3.37 3.71 11.37
C SER A 16 3.81 3.11 10.03
N LYS A 17 4.72 2.14 10.03
CA LYS A 17 5.13 1.42 8.79
C LYS A 17 4.00 0.59 8.17
N VAL A 18 3.08 0.08 9.00
CA VAL A 18 1.90 -0.67 8.55
C VAL A 18 0.84 0.24 7.95
N ALA A 19 0.63 1.44 8.49
CA ALA A 19 -0.39 2.36 7.97
C ALA A 19 0.01 3.10 6.67
N GLN A 20 1.20 2.85 6.13
CA GLN A 20 1.74 3.58 4.99
C GLN A 20 1.48 2.86 3.65
N ALA A 21 0.68 3.48 2.79
CA ALA A 21 0.70 3.15 1.37
C ALA A 21 1.96 3.74 0.71
N LYS A 22 2.65 2.95 -0.11
CA LYS A 22 3.86 3.37 -0.83
C LYS A 22 3.63 3.28 -2.33
N THR A 23 4.15 4.25 -3.07
CA THR A 23 4.21 4.17 -4.53
C THR A 23 5.45 3.40 -4.93
N VAL A 24 5.28 2.40 -5.80
CA VAL A 24 6.34 1.60 -6.40
C VAL A 24 6.42 1.97 -7.88
N VAL A 25 7.63 2.28 -8.33
CA VAL A 25 7.96 2.49 -9.73
C VAL A 25 8.53 1.18 -10.25
N GLY A 26 7.87 0.57 -11.23
CA GLY A 26 8.34 -0.66 -11.85
C GLY A 26 9.35 -0.39 -12.97
N ASP A 27 9.88 -1.47 -13.54
CA ASP A 27 10.89 -1.40 -14.58
C ASP A 27 10.36 -0.73 -15.85
N ALA A 28 11.22 0.10 -16.45
CA ALA A 28 10.92 0.74 -17.73
C ALA A 28 10.86 -0.31 -18.84
N MET A 29 9.82 -0.24 -19.66
CA MET A 29 9.65 -1.09 -20.85
C MET A 29 9.56 -0.22 -22.11
N GLN A 30 10.35 -0.57 -23.13
CA GLN A 30 10.35 0.14 -24.40
C GLN A 30 9.35 -0.50 -25.37
N VAL A 31 8.44 0.29 -25.91
CA VAL A 31 7.47 -0.12 -26.94
C VAL A 31 7.60 0.85 -28.11
N GLY A 32 8.35 0.43 -29.14
CA GLY A 32 8.71 1.32 -30.24
C GLY A 32 9.47 2.57 -29.76
N GLU A 33 8.97 3.75 -30.10
CA GLU A 33 9.53 5.05 -29.67
C GLU A 33 9.07 5.49 -28.27
N VAL A 34 8.27 4.69 -27.57
CA VAL A 34 7.69 5.03 -26.27
C VAL A 34 8.33 4.21 -25.17
N THR A 35 8.80 4.87 -24.11
CA THR A 35 9.19 4.19 -22.86
C THR A 35 8.03 4.25 -21.88
N LEU A 36 7.56 3.12 -21.38
CA LEU A 36 6.50 3.03 -20.37
C LEU A 36 7.11 2.65 -19.03
N ILE A 37 6.72 3.36 -17.98
CA ILE A 37 7.14 3.09 -16.60
C ILE A 37 5.87 2.89 -15.77
N PRO A 38 5.58 1.65 -15.32
CA PRO A 38 4.39 1.39 -14.53
C PRO A 38 4.54 1.94 -13.11
N VAL A 39 3.48 2.54 -12.60
CA VAL A 39 3.41 3.10 -11.24
C VAL A 39 2.28 2.42 -10.50
N SER A 40 2.59 1.79 -9.38
CA SER A 40 1.62 1.06 -8.56
C SER A 40 1.64 1.56 -7.11
N LYS A 41 0.47 1.58 -6.47
CA LYS A 41 0.33 1.81 -5.04
C LYS A 41 0.31 0.46 -4.32
N VAL A 42 1.24 0.27 -3.40
CA VAL A 42 1.27 -0.89 -2.50
C VAL A 42 0.73 -0.47 -1.16
N SER A 43 -0.28 -1.21 -0.68
CA SER A 43 -0.87 -1.03 0.65
C SER A 43 -0.70 -2.33 1.41
N ILE A 44 -0.25 -2.25 2.66
CA ILE A 44 -0.11 -3.40 3.54
C ILE A 44 -0.99 -3.12 4.76
N GLY A 45 -1.73 -4.10 5.21
CA GLY A 45 -2.62 -3.96 6.37
C GLY A 45 -2.51 -5.19 7.26
N PHE A 46 -2.51 -4.97 8.57
CA PHE A 46 -2.52 -6.05 9.55
C PHE A 46 -3.62 -5.78 10.57
N GLY A 47 -4.32 -6.84 10.97
CA GLY A 47 -5.40 -6.79 11.94
C GLY A 47 -5.25 -7.90 12.96
N ALA A 48 -5.63 -7.63 14.19
CA ALA A 48 -5.74 -8.60 15.27
C ALA A 48 -7.14 -8.51 15.87
N GLY A 49 -7.71 -9.65 16.24
CA GLY A 49 -9.03 -9.73 16.85
C GLY A 49 -9.13 -10.91 17.80
N GLY A 50 -9.85 -10.73 18.91
CA GLY A 50 -10.13 -11.79 19.87
C GLY A 50 -11.56 -11.67 20.40
N GLY A 51 -12.24 -12.80 20.55
CA GLY A 51 -13.59 -12.86 21.09
C GLY A 51 -13.56 -13.34 22.55
N GLY A 52 -13.87 -12.46 23.50
CA GLY A 52 -14.08 -12.83 24.90
C GLY A 52 -15.55 -13.09 25.17
N ARG A 53 -15.92 -14.35 25.47
CA ARG A 53 -17.14 -14.67 26.21
C ARG A 53 -16.71 -15.40 27.47
N GLU A 54 -17.18 -14.90 28.62
CA GLU A 54 -16.96 -15.58 29.90
C GLU A 54 -17.41 -17.04 29.80
N GLU A 55 -16.58 -17.89 30.40
CA GLU A 55 -16.73 -19.33 30.65
C GLU A 55 -16.40 -20.37 29.57
N LYS A 56 -16.28 -20.08 28.26
CA LYS A 56 -15.79 -21.10 27.29
C LYS A 56 -14.91 -20.52 26.17
N LYS A 57 -13.60 -20.79 26.29
CA LYS A 57 -12.52 -20.65 25.28
C LYS A 57 -12.80 -19.62 24.17
N GLY A 58 -12.53 -18.35 24.48
CA GLY A 58 -12.44 -17.29 23.47
C GLY A 58 -11.26 -17.52 22.52
N GLY A 59 -11.50 -17.41 21.21
CA GLY A 59 -10.46 -17.50 20.19
C GLY A 59 -9.79 -16.15 19.96
N SER A 60 -8.47 -16.16 19.78
CA SER A 60 -7.70 -15.03 19.28
C SER A 60 -7.14 -15.34 17.90
N GLY A 61 -7.03 -14.32 17.05
CA GLY A 61 -6.49 -14.44 15.70
C GLY A 61 -5.83 -13.15 15.24
N THR A 62 -4.82 -13.30 14.40
CA THR A 62 -4.17 -12.20 13.69
C THR A 62 -4.15 -12.51 12.20
N GLY A 63 -4.13 -11.47 11.37
CA GLY A 63 -4.10 -11.60 9.92
C GLY A 63 -3.46 -10.37 9.28
N GLY A 64 -2.88 -10.56 8.11
CA GLY A 64 -2.29 -9.49 7.32
C GLY A 64 -2.58 -9.69 5.84
N GLY A 65 -2.59 -8.59 5.10
CA GLY A 65 -2.80 -8.58 3.66
C GLY A 65 -1.97 -7.50 2.99
N MET A 66 -1.65 -7.73 1.72
CA MET A 66 -1.02 -6.75 0.85
C MET A 66 -1.90 -6.56 -0.38
N THR A 67 -2.03 -5.33 -0.84
CA THR A 67 -2.72 -4.96 -2.07
C THR A 67 -1.78 -4.16 -2.95
N VAL A 68 -1.74 -4.50 -4.23
CA VAL A 68 -1.01 -3.76 -5.26
C VAL A 68 -2.05 -3.22 -6.24
N GLU A 69 -2.16 -1.90 -6.33
CA GLU A 69 -3.09 -1.20 -7.22
C GLU A 69 -2.26 -0.45 -8.28
N PRO A 70 -2.30 -0.86 -9.56
CA PRO A 70 -1.73 -0.05 -10.65
C PRO A 70 -2.47 1.28 -10.74
N ILE A 71 -1.76 2.41 -10.60
CA ILE A 71 -2.39 3.73 -10.56
C ILE A 71 -2.10 4.57 -11.81
N ALA A 72 -0.95 4.37 -12.46
CA ALA A 72 -0.59 5.11 -13.66
C ALA A 72 0.54 4.43 -14.46
N PHE A 73 0.75 4.91 -15.68
CA PHE A 73 1.98 4.75 -16.43
C PHE A 73 2.62 6.11 -16.67
N ILE A 74 3.94 6.20 -16.57
CA ILE A 74 4.69 7.34 -17.13
C ILE A 74 5.14 6.91 -18.52
N ALA A 75 4.64 7.57 -19.54
CA ALA A 75 5.03 7.36 -20.94
C ALA A 75 6.01 8.44 -21.36
N ILE A 76 7.19 8.07 -21.83
CA ILE A 76 8.16 8.99 -22.43
C ILE A 76 8.07 8.80 -23.95
N VAL A 77 7.56 9.82 -24.64
CA VAL A 77 7.40 9.81 -26.10
C VAL A 77 8.33 10.87 -26.67
N LYS A 78 9.33 10.46 -27.46
CA LYS A 78 10.31 11.39 -28.06
C LYS A 78 10.96 12.31 -27.02
N GLY A 79 11.30 11.76 -25.85
CA GLY A 79 11.91 12.49 -24.73
C GLY A 79 10.94 13.33 -23.89
N LYS A 80 9.64 13.34 -24.19
CA LYS A 80 8.63 14.08 -23.41
C LYS A 80 7.87 13.15 -22.47
N PRO A 81 7.85 13.42 -21.15
CA PRO A 81 7.10 12.61 -20.20
C PRO A 81 5.61 12.95 -20.20
N HIS A 82 4.78 11.92 -20.15
CA HIS A 82 3.32 11.97 -20.04
C HIS A 82 2.87 11.04 -18.91
N LEU A 83 2.03 11.54 -18.00
CA LEU A 83 1.41 10.71 -16.97
C LEU A 83 0.07 10.21 -17.49
N LEU A 84 -0.09 8.89 -17.53
CA LEU A 84 -1.30 8.18 -17.97
C LEU A 84 -1.95 7.51 -16.75
N PRO A 85 -2.86 8.18 -16.04
CA PRO A 85 -3.57 7.58 -14.91
C PRO A 85 -4.48 6.44 -15.38
N LEU A 86 -4.58 5.37 -14.58
CA LEU A 86 -5.42 4.20 -14.87
C LEU A 86 -6.86 4.35 -14.33
N LYS A 87 -7.10 5.32 -13.44
CA LYS A 87 -8.46 5.65 -13.01
C LYS A 87 -9.18 6.44 -14.10
N LYS A 88 -10.34 5.93 -14.49
CA LYS A 88 -11.38 6.69 -15.19
C LYS A 88 -11.74 7.88 -14.29
N ASP A 89 -11.70 9.09 -14.82
CA ASP A 89 -12.37 10.22 -14.18
C ASP A 89 -13.77 9.74 -13.79
N ARG A 90 -14.10 9.84 -12.50
CA ARG A 90 -15.49 9.69 -12.07
C ARG A 90 -16.19 10.96 -12.54
N GLU A 91 -16.47 11.04 -13.83
CA GLU A 91 -17.47 11.96 -14.35
C GLU A 91 -18.79 11.60 -13.68
N GLY A 92 -19.31 12.52 -12.87
CA GLY A 92 -20.67 12.50 -12.35
C GLY A 92 -20.95 11.50 -11.24
N MET A 93 -20.89 11.95 -9.99
CA MET A 93 -22.02 11.77 -9.07
C MET A 93 -22.17 13.07 -8.29
N GLY A 94 -23.24 13.81 -8.60
CA GLY A 94 -23.81 14.80 -7.70
C GLY A 94 -24.50 14.16 -6.51
#